data_AF-A0A2R6JX02-F1
#
_entry.id   AF-A0A2R6JX02-F1
#
_cell.length_a   1.000
_cell.length_b   1.000
_cell.length_c   1.000
_cell.angle_alpha   90.00
_cell.angle_beta   90.00
_cell.angle_gamma   90.00
#
_symmetry.space_group_name_H-M   'P 1'
#
loop_
_entity.id
_entity.type
_entity.pdbx_description
1 polymer ?
#
loop_
_entity_poly.entity_id
_entity_poly.type
_entity_poly.pdbx_seq_one_letter_code
_entity_poly.pdbx_strand_id
1 'polypeptide(L)' 'MALRRLDRQGLVHSYPVLTEADGTLVSQKEHTVIVTEDGCEVTTKAD' A
#
# COMPACT_ATOMS: atom_id res chain seq x y z
N MET A 1 -18.51 11.85 16.27
CA MET A 1 -17.53 11.25 15.32
C MET A 1 -17.17 9.85 15.78
N ALA A 2 -17.68 8.80 15.12
CA ALA A 2 -17.43 7.40 15.50
C ALA A 2 -16.02 6.93 15.09
N LEU A 3 -15.60 7.23 13.86
CA LEU A 3 -14.29 6.81 13.33
C LEU A 3 -13.10 7.33 14.15
N ARG A 4 -13.11 8.61 14.54
CA ARG A 4 -12.07 9.20 15.42
C ARG A 4 -11.97 8.51 16.79
N ARG A 5 -13.06 7.94 17.31
CA ARG A 5 -13.03 7.20 18.58
C ARG A 5 -12.39 5.83 18.39
N LEU A 6 -12.70 5.14 17.30
CA LEU A 6 -12.11 3.85 16.96
C LEU A 6 -10.59 3.97 16.70
N ASP A 7 -10.16 5.00 15.97
CA ASP A 7 -8.75 5.31 15.74
C ASP A 7 -8.00 5.61 17.04
N ARG A 8 -8.56 6.48 17.90
CA ARG A 8 -8.00 6.76 19.24
C ARG A 8 -7.95 5.53 20.15
N GLN A 9 -8.85 4.57 19.95
CA GLN A 9 -8.87 3.29 20.67
C GLN A 9 -7.93 2.24 20.06
N GLY A 10 -7.25 2.53 18.95
CA GLY A 10 -6.36 1.60 18.26
C GLY A 10 -7.08 0.46 17.53
N LEU A 11 -8.40 0.58 17.33
CA LEU A 11 -9.21 -0.41 16.61
C LEU A 11 -9.15 -0.22 15.10
N VAL A 12 -8.76 0.98 14.66
CA VAL A 12 -8.50 1.34 13.27
C VAL A 12 -7.18 2.10 13.23
N HIS A 13 -6.42 1.91 12.15
CA HIS A 13 -5.19 2.65 11.91
C HIS A 13 -5.39 3.62 10.76
N SER A 14 -5.17 4.91 11.02
CA SER A 14 -5.14 5.93 9.96
C SER A 14 -3.81 5.88 9.20
N TYR A 15 -3.88 5.73 7.89
CA TYR A 15 -2.75 5.91 6.98
C TYR A 15 -2.91 7.26 6.25
N PRO A 16 -2.11 8.29 6.59
CA PRO A 16 -2.20 9.57 5.89
C PRO A 16 -1.75 9.43 4.43
N VAL A 17 -2.20 10.36 3.59
CA VAL A 17 -1.71 10.44 2.21
C VAL A 17 -0.21 10.72 2.23
N LEU A 18 0.56 9.88 1.54
CA LEU A 18 1.98 10.11 1.28
C LEU A 18 2.09 10.97 0.02
N THR A 19 2.70 12.14 0.13
CA THR A 19 2.79 13.11 -0.97
C THR A 19 4.22 13.60 -1.11
N GLU A 20 4.64 13.84 -2.34
CA GLU A 20 5.94 14.42 -2.63
C GLU A 20 5.97 15.93 -2.34
N ALA A 21 7.16 16.53 -2.41
CA ALA A 21 7.31 17.97 -2.28
C ALA A 21 6.62 18.73 -3.44
N ASP A 22 6.27 19.99 -3.19
CA ASP A 22 5.65 20.85 -4.20
C ASP A 22 6.49 20.93 -5.49
N GLY A 23 5.83 20.74 -6.63
CA GLY A 23 6.47 20.80 -7.95
C GLY A 23 7.29 19.56 -8.34
N THR A 24 7.29 18.51 -7.53
CA THR A 24 7.97 17.25 -7.83
C THR A 24 7.00 16.20 -8.39
N LEU A 25 7.55 15.20 -9.08
CA LEU A 25 6.78 14.12 -9.70
C LEU A 25 7.19 12.78 -9.11
N VAL A 26 6.19 11.93 -8.82
CA VAL A 26 6.39 10.52 -8.45
C VAL A 26 5.68 9.63 -9.45
N SER A 27 6.31 8.49 -9.76
CA SER A 27 5.68 7.38 -10.46
C SER A 27 5.83 6.11 -9.62
N GLN A 28 4.89 5.18 -9.76
CA GLN A 28 4.89 3.90 -9.07
C GLN A 28 4.49 2.79 -10.04
N LYS A 29 5.07 1.61 -9.87
CA LYS A 29 4.58 0.34 -10.43
C LYS A 29 4.70 -0.74 -9.35
N GLU A 30 3.75 -1.65 -9.30
CA GLU A 30 3.71 -2.71 -8.28
C GLU A 30 3.31 -4.06 -8.89
N HIS A 31 3.91 -5.13 -8.36
CA HIS A 31 3.49 -6.51 -8.59
C HIS A 31 3.48 -7.27 -7.26
N THR A 32 2.48 -8.14 -7.09
CA THR A 32 2.45 -9.18 -6.05
C THR A 32 3.09 -10.46 -6.59
N VAL A 33 3.88 -11.13 -5.75
CA VAL A 33 4.54 -12.40 -6.08
C VAL A 33 4.28 -13.46 -5.01
N ILE A 34 4.24 -14.72 -5.42
CA ILE A 34 4.30 -15.89 -4.52
C ILE A 34 5.66 -16.54 -4.70
N VAL A 35 6.42 -16.68 -3.61
CA VAL A 35 7.73 -17.33 -3.62
C VAL A 35 7.55 -18.84 -3.44
N THR A 36 8.14 -19.63 -4.32
CA THR A 36 8.09 -21.10 -4.34
C THR A 36 9.50 -21.68 -4.26
N GLU A 37 9.62 -23.01 -4.12
CA GLU A 37 10.93 -23.68 -4.06
C GLU A 37 11.75 -23.49 -5.35
N ASP A 38 11.07 -23.43 -6.50
CA ASP A 38 11.70 -23.34 -7.83
C ASP A 38 11.78 -21.89 -8.38
N GLY A 39 11.29 -20.89 -7.64
CA GLY A 39 11.31 -19.50 -8.09
C GLY A 39 10.19 -18.64 -7.52
N CYS A 40 9.56 -17.81 -8.37
CA CYS A 40 8.40 -17.02 -7.98
C CYS A 40 7.36 -16.93 -9.10
N GLU A 41 6.10 -16.90 -8.70
CA GLU A 41 4.97 -16.61 -9.57
C GLU A 41 4.60 -15.13 -9.41
N VAL A 42 4.57 -14.38 -10.52
CA VAL A 42 4.10 -12.99 -10.53
C VAL A 42 2.60 -12.97 -10.80
N THR A 43 1.79 -12.95 -9.73
CA THR A 43 0.33 -13.14 -9.79
C THR A 43 -0.42 -11.98 -10.43
N THR A 44 0.24 -10.84 -10.61
CA THR A 44 -0.35 -9.59 -11.11
C THR A 44 0.26 -9.14 -12.43
N LYS A 45 0.99 -10.04 -13.11
CA LYS A 45 1.53 -9.75 -14.44
C LYS A 45 0.36 -9.56 -15.42
N ALA A 46 0.40 -8.49 -16.21
CA ALA A 46 -0.47 -8.33 -17.38
C ALA A 46 0.24 -8.84 -18.64
N ASP A 47 -0.53 -9.36 -19.59
CA ASP A 47 -0.04 -9.81 -20.91
C ASP A 47 0.41 -8.63 -21.79
#